data_AF-A0A1B6IUT5-F1
#
_entry.id   AF-A0A1B6IUT5-F1
#
_cell.length_a   1.000
_cell.length_b   1.000
_cell.length_c   1.000
_cell.angle_alpha   90.00
_cell.angle_beta   90.00
_cell.angle_gamma   90.00
#
_symmetry.space_group_name_H-M   'P 1'
#
loop_
_entity.id
_entity.type
_entity.pdbx_description
1 polymer ?
#
loop_
_entity_poly.entity_id
_entity_poly.type
_entity_poly.pdbx_seq_one_letter_code
_entity_poly.pdbx_strand_id
1 'polypeptide(L)'
;MLCFREVQKRFQKVIKLDGTEVPRMITFNVEEEIALVPSQGSFVCDPAAANVIRPFLQQYYSLYDSDTRAPLLDAYHEDAQFSLACSHQNTATNTMAPYLQDSRNLLVVNNAEKRKRLLRRGRANILAYLTSLPKTQHDPATLTVDCSIYSPSIIMLTVTGVFREVGERKYPLRSFHRSFVIVPVGSGFCIINELLHITPATSDQVKGAFKTAETAAAPPPVAPTAPVVPPPVPAVVPAVVPVEVDIATKQQMVTTLATQSGMNLTWAEKCLSENGWDFNRAAFVFSELQKQGKIPAEAFIK
;
A
#
# COMPACT_ATOMS: atom_id res chain seq x y z
N MET A 1 27.50 61.65 14.70
CA MET A 1 27.67 60.36 14.00
C MET A 1 27.50 59.11 14.88
N LEU A 2 27.66 59.17 16.21
CA LEU A 2 27.55 58.00 17.10
C LEU A 2 26.11 57.45 17.31
N CYS A 3 25.06 58.24 17.08
CA CYS A 3 23.66 57.84 17.36
C CYS A 3 23.06 56.89 16.30
N PHE A 4 23.37 57.07 15.01
CA PHE A 4 22.75 56.31 13.92
C PHE A 4 23.00 54.81 14.00
N ARG A 5 24.22 54.40 14.38
CA ARG A 5 24.60 52.99 14.50
C ARG A 5 23.81 52.27 15.60
N GLU A 6 23.48 52.94 16.70
CA GLU A 6 22.76 52.33 17.81
C GLU A 6 21.28 52.11 17.48
N VAL A 7 20.68 53.03 16.72
CA VAL A 7 19.33 52.87 16.18
C VAL A 7 19.30 51.78 15.12
N GLN A 8 20.30 51.72 14.22
CA GLN A 8 20.40 50.69 13.18
C GLN A 8 20.58 49.27 13.73
N LYS A 9 21.19 49.10 14.92
CA LYS A 9 21.22 47.78 15.59
C LYS A 9 19.83 47.26 15.94
N ARG A 10 18.90 48.14 16.30
CA ARG A 10 17.52 47.78 16.70
C ARG A 10 16.57 47.77 15.51
N PHE A 11 16.78 48.67 14.55
CA PHE A 11 15.96 48.85 13.37
C PHE A 11 16.83 48.75 12.12
N GLN A 12 17.25 47.52 11.78
CA GLN A 12 18.21 47.25 10.70
C GLN A 12 17.77 47.74 9.31
N LYS A 13 16.46 47.94 9.12
CA LYS A 13 15.85 48.43 7.87
C LYS A 13 15.59 49.94 7.87
N VAL A 14 16.05 50.70 8.87
CA VAL A 14 15.82 52.16 8.94
C VAL A 14 16.58 52.88 7.82
N ILE A 15 15.84 53.67 7.03
CA ILE A 15 16.37 54.42 5.88
C ILE A 15 16.40 55.94 6.11
N LYS A 16 15.58 56.44 7.04
CA LYS A 16 15.55 57.85 7.47
C LYS A 16 15.40 57.91 8.99
N LEU A 17 16.17 58.79 9.62
CA LEU A 17 16.05 59.13 11.04
C LEU A 17 15.99 60.65 11.17
N ASP A 18 14.97 61.16 11.85
CA ASP A 18 14.75 62.60 12.09
C ASP A 18 14.81 63.43 10.80
N GLY A 19 14.19 62.93 9.73
CA GLY A 19 14.16 63.58 8.41
C GLY A 19 15.47 63.48 7.62
N THR A 20 16.55 62.96 8.21
CA THR A 20 17.86 62.80 7.58
C THR A 20 18.02 61.36 7.05
N GLU A 21 18.53 61.22 5.84
CA GLU A 21 18.87 59.89 5.30
C GLU A 21 20.07 59.30 6.04
N VAL A 22 19.92 58.05 6.49
CA VAL A 22 20.97 57.33 7.20
C VAL A 22 21.65 56.33 6.28
N PRO A 23 22.99 56.16 6.36
CA PRO A 23 23.71 55.21 5.52
C PRO A 23 23.15 53.80 5.69
N ARG A 24 22.79 53.12 4.60
CA ARG A 24 22.23 51.76 4.70
C ARG A 24 23.21 50.84 5.43
N MET A 25 22.71 50.10 6.41
CA MET A 25 23.49 49.08 7.08
C MET A 25 23.76 47.95 6.07
N ILE A 26 25.02 47.56 5.91
CA ILE A 26 25.41 46.45 5.03
C ILE A 26 24.97 45.16 5.72
N THR A 27 23.82 44.63 5.34
CA THR A 27 23.34 43.31 5.74
C THR A 27 23.63 42.33 4.60
N PHE A 28 24.38 41.27 4.87
CA PHE A 28 24.49 40.13 3.96
C PHE A 28 23.23 39.29 4.13
N ASN A 29 22.23 39.57 3.32
CA ASN A 29 21.02 38.77 3.28
C ASN A 29 21.33 37.50 2.47
N VAL A 30 21.74 36.45 3.16
CA VAL A 30 21.76 35.09 2.59
C VAL A 30 20.34 34.55 2.75
N GLU A 31 19.39 35.12 2.02
CA GLU A 31 18.10 34.47 1.83
C GLU A 31 18.37 33.30 0.89
N GLU A 32 18.69 32.12 1.46
CA GLU A 32 18.57 30.87 0.72
C GLU A 32 17.11 30.71 0.34
N GLU A 33 16.78 31.06 -0.90
CA GLU A 33 15.47 30.79 -1.48
C GLU A 33 15.38 29.28 -1.72
N ILE A 34 15.04 28.53 -0.66
CA ILE A 34 14.88 27.08 -0.72
C ILE A 34 13.57 26.81 -1.47
N ALA A 35 13.68 26.62 -2.79
CA ALA A 35 12.57 26.15 -3.60
C ALA A 35 12.13 24.76 -3.12
N LEU A 36 10.83 24.60 -2.86
CA LEU A 36 10.26 23.29 -2.57
C LEU A 36 10.43 22.39 -3.79
N VAL A 37 10.77 21.12 -3.54
CA VAL A 37 10.83 20.11 -4.60
C VAL A 37 9.43 19.96 -5.22
N PRO A 38 9.30 19.85 -6.55
CA PRO A 38 8.00 19.66 -7.20
C PRO A 38 7.29 18.41 -6.67
N SER A 39 5.99 18.55 -6.36
CA SER A 39 5.15 17.43 -5.96
C SER A 39 5.00 16.41 -7.07
N GLN A 40 5.18 15.12 -6.75
CA GLN A 40 4.93 14.00 -7.65
C GLN A 40 3.60 13.33 -7.29
N GLY A 41 3.01 12.61 -8.26
CA GLY A 41 1.71 11.96 -8.06
C GLY A 41 1.78 10.68 -7.24
N SER A 42 2.78 9.83 -7.45
CA SER A 42 2.93 8.56 -6.72
C SER A 42 4.40 8.21 -6.63
N PHE A 43 4.79 7.58 -5.54
CA PHE A 43 6.16 7.16 -5.29
C PHE A 43 6.23 5.67 -4.96
N VAL A 44 7.22 4.98 -5.51
CA VAL A 44 7.50 3.59 -5.14
C VAL A 44 9.01 3.46 -4.91
N CYS A 45 9.41 3.09 -3.69
CA CYS A 45 10.81 2.95 -3.31
C CYS A 45 11.56 1.86 -4.11
N ASP A 46 10.85 0.82 -4.55
CA ASP A 46 11.35 -0.25 -5.41
C ASP A 46 10.36 -0.53 -6.55
N PRO A 47 10.75 -0.42 -7.83
CA PRO A 47 9.88 -0.72 -8.96
C PRO A 47 9.19 -2.10 -8.90
N ALA A 48 9.83 -3.11 -8.30
CA ALA A 48 9.26 -4.45 -8.16
C ALA A 48 8.02 -4.46 -7.24
N ALA A 49 7.92 -3.54 -6.29
CA ALA A 49 6.77 -3.42 -5.40
C ALA A 49 5.47 -3.15 -6.17
N ALA A 50 5.54 -2.48 -7.32
CA ALA A 50 4.37 -2.17 -8.14
C ALA A 50 3.64 -3.43 -8.61
N ASN A 51 4.36 -4.54 -8.82
CA ASN A 51 3.80 -5.83 -9.24
C ASN A 51 2.91 -6.48 -8.16
N VAL A 52 3.15 -6.13 -6.89
CA VAL A 52 2.38 -6.63 -5.75
C VAL A 52 1.28 -5.62 -5.37
N ILE A 53 1.65 -4.35 -5.28
CA ILE A 53 0.77 -3.29 -4.78
C ILE A 53 -0.42 -3.04 -5.70
N ARG A 54 -0.21 -3.02 -7.01
CA ARG A 54 -1.28 -2.78 -7.98
C ARG A 54 -2.40 -3.83 -7.90
N PRO A 55 -2.14 -5.14 -8.03
CA PRO A 55 -3.19 -6.15 -7.93
C PRO A 55 -3.80 -6.19 -6.52
N PHE A 56 -2.99 -6.01 -5.47
CA PHE A 56 -3.49 -5.95 -4.10
C PHE A 56 -4.53 -4.83 -3.93
N LEU A 57 -4.24 -3.61 -4.35
CA LEU A 57 -5.16 -2.49 -4.21
C LEU A 57 -6.39 -2.62 -5.11
N GLN A 58 -6.23 -3.14 -6.33
CA GLN A 58 -7.36 -3.43 -7.23
C GLN A 58 -8.33 -4.43 -6.59
N GLN A 59 -7.82 -5.54 -6.07
CA GLN A 59 -8.63 -6.55 -5.40
C GLN A 59 -9.24 -5.99 -4.12
N TYR A 60 -8.46 -5.30 -3.29
CA TYR A 60 -8.93 -4.72 -2.03
C TYR A 60 -10.10 -3.77 -2.24
N TYR A 61 -9.98 -2.77 -3.12
CA TYR A 61 -11.06 -1.81 -3.36
C TYR A 61 -12.23 -2.43 -4.12
N SER A 62 -12.00 -3.40 -5.02
CA SER A 62 -13.08 -4.17 -5.64
C SER A 62 -13.94 -4.89 -4.60
N LEU A 63 -13.33 -5.51 -3.60
CA LEU A 63 -14.05 -6.15 -2.49
C LEU A 63 -14.67 -5.11 -1.55
N TYR A 64 -13.96 -4.01 -1.26
CA TYR A 64 -14.42 -2.96 -0.34
C TYR A 64 -15.68 -2.25 -0.81
N ASP A 65 -15.79 -2.01 -2.11
CA ASP A 65 -16.90 -1.32 -2.77
C ASP A 65 -18.01 -2.26 -3.26
N SER A 66 -17.86 -3.56 -3.03
CA SER A 66 -18.90 -4.54 -3.38
C SER A 66 -20.10 -4.51 -2.43
N ASP A 67 -21.14 -5.27 -2.77
CA ASP A 67 -22.36 -5.40 -1.97
C ASP A 67 -22.10 -5.90 -0.55
N THR A 68 -21.00 -6.64 -0.32
CA THR A 68 -20.59 -7.10 1.00
C THR A 68 -19.09 -7.00 1.21
N ARG A 69 -18.68 -6.48 2.36
CA ARG A 69 -17.25 -6.41 2.73
C ARG A 69 -16.71 -7.73 3.28
N ALA A 70 -17.55 -8.76 3.44
CA ALA A 70 -17.18 -10.05 4.06
C ALA A 70 -15.89 -10.69 3.51
N PRO A 71 -15.61 -10.69 2.20
CA PRO A 71 -14.37 -11.27 1.67
C PRO A 71 -13.09 -10.55 2.14
N LEU A 72 -13.19 -9.32 2.66
CA LEU A 72 -12.03 -8.63 3.23
C LEU A 72 -11.50 -9.33 4.48
N LEU A 73 -12.24 -10.25 5.12
CA LEU A 73 -11.74 -11.00 6.29
C LEU A 73 -10.38 -11.64 6.03
N ASP A 74 -10.18 -12.19 4.83
CA ASP A 74 -8.97 -12.92 4.44
C ASP A 74 -7.81 -11.97 4.06
N ALA A 75 -8.09 -10.68 3.86
CA ALA A 75 -7.07 -9.67 3.64
C ALA A 75 -6.36 -9.23 4.93
N TYR A 76 -6.92 -9.54 6.11
CA TYR A 76 -6.37 -9.13 7.41
C TYR A 76 -5.78 -10.30 8.19
N HIS A 77 -4.64 -10.05 8.82
CA HIS A 77 -4.03 -10.97 9.77
C HIS A 77 -4.94 -11.17 11.01
N GLU A 78 -4.82 -12.32 11.68
CA GLU A 78 -5.64 -12.65 12.86
C GLU A 78 -5.58 -11.55 13.94
N ASP A 79 -4.38 -11.03 14.20
CA ASP A 79 -4.10 -9.95 15.17
C ASP A 79 -4.04 -8.54 14.56
N ALA A 80 -4.55 -8.35 13.35
CA ALA A 80 -4.46 -7.06 12.67
C ALA A 80 -5.07 -5.92 13.49
N GLN A 81 -4.57 -4.70 13.29
CA GLN A 81 -5.07 -3.50 13.96
C GLN A 81 -5.58 -2.48 12.96
N PHE A 82 -6.74 -1.90 13.24
CA PHE A 82 -7.32 -0.83 12.43
C PHE A 82 -7.71 0.36 13.30
N SER A 83 -7.48 1.57 12.81
CA SER A 83 -8.09 2.78 13.38
C SER A 83 -8.53 3.77 12.31
N LEU A 84 -9.59 4.51 12.64
CA LEU A 84 -10.10 5.59 11.82
C LEU A 84 -9.73 6.93 12.45
N ALA A 85 -9.24 7.88 11.66
CA ALA A 85 -9.23 9.29 11.97
C ALA A 85 -10.21 10.02 11.04
N CYS A 86 -10.89 11.03 11.55
CA CYS A 86 -11.78 11.86 10.75
C CYS A 86 -11.58 13.32 11.15
N SER A 87 -11.37 14.19 10.15
CA SER A 87 -11.37 15.63 10.35
C SER A 87 -12.75 16.19 10.02
N HIS A 88 -13.24 17.11 10.85
CA HIS A 88 -14.45 17.87 10.58
C HIS A 88 -14.07 19.26 10.05
N GLN A 89 -14.78 19.74 9.03
CA GLN A 89 -14.77 21.17 8.73
C GLN A 89 -15.87 21.81 9.59
N ASN A 90 -15.55 22.91 10.28
CA ASN A 90 -16.50 23.66 11.10
C ASN A 90 -17.55 24.36 10.21
N THR A 91 -18.47 23.58 9.66
CA THR A 91 -19.59 24.06 8.84
C THR A 91 -20.90 23.69 9.54
N ALA A 92 -21.95 24.47 9.26
CA ALA A 92 -23.27 24.28 9.90
C ALA A 92 -23.92 22.90 9.65
N THR A 93 -23.37 22.10 8.72
CA THR A 93 -23.87 20.75 8.41
C THR A 93 -22.79 19.70 8.70
N ASN A 94 -23.07 18.81 9.66
CA ASN A 94 -22.14 17.75 10.02
C ASN A 94 -22.22 16.56 9.05
N THR A 95 -21.72 16.76 7.83
CA THR A 95 -21.71 15.71 6.80
C THR A 95 -20.79 14.53 7.17
N MET A 96 -19.89 14.68 8.14
CA MET A 96 -18.93 13.64 8.56
C MET A 96 -19.42 12.80 9.76
N ALA A 97 -20.66 13.01 10.21
CA ALA A 97 -21.22 12.35 11.39
C ALA A 97 -21.00 10.82 11.46
N PRO A 98 -21.14 10.04 10.36
CA PRO A 98 -20.93 8.58 10.40
C PRO A 98 -19.52 8.15 10.86
N TYR A 99 -18.53 9.02 10.67
CA TYR A 99 -17.11 8.73 10.93
C TYR A 99 -16.61 9.34 12.24
N LEU A 100 -17.23 10.43 12.69
CA LEU A 100 -16.73 11.22 13.83
C LEU A 100 -16.83 10.49 15.16
N GLN A 101 -17.87 9.69 15.37
CA GLN A 101 -18.07 8.94 16.61
C GLN A 101 -16.91 7.95 16.91
N ASP A 102 -16.29 7.45 15.85
CA ASP A 102 -15.19 6.48 15.89
C ASP A 102 -13.83 7.09 15.52
N SER A 103 -13.76 8.43 15.41
CA SER A 103 -12.51 9.13 15.13
C SER A 103 -11.53 9.02 16.30
N ARG A 104 -10.37 8.42 16.04
CA ARG A 104 -9.28 8.21 16.99
C ARG A 104 -8.17 9.25 16.82
N ASN A 105 -8.47 10.51 17.17
CA ASN A 105 -7.44 11.55 17.27
C ASN A 105 -6.82 11.57 18.67
N LEU A 106 -5.57 11.12 18.81
CA LEU A 106 -4.90 11.03 20.11
C LEU A 106 -4.57 12.40 20.74
N LEU A 107 -4.56 13.49 19.95
CA LEU A 107 -4.40 14.85 20.46
C LEU A 107 -5.66 15.36 21.16
N VAL A 108 -6.83 14.77 20.85
CA VAL A 108 -8.14 15.19 21.38
C VAL A 108 -8.68 14.17 22.38
N VAL A 109 -8.57 12.88 22.06
CA VAL A 109 -9.06 11.79 22.92
C VAL A 109 -8.03 11.54 24.01
N ASN A 110 -8.27 12.00 25.23
CA ASN A 110 -7.34 11.80 26.36
C ASN A 110 -7.65 10.56 27.21
N ASN A 111 -8.90 10.08 27.19
CA ASN A 111 -9.31 8.91 27.98
C ASN A 111 -8.70 7.60 27.42
N ALA A 112 -7.94 6.88 28.24
CA ALA A 112 -7.22 5.67 27.85
C ALA A 112 -8.14 4.53 27.38
N GLU A 113 -9.26 4.30 28.07
CA GLU A 113 -10.21 3.25 27.69
C GLU A 113 -10.89 3.56 26.36
N LYS A 114 -11.22 4.83 26.10
CA LYS A 114 -11.70 5.28 24.80
C LYS A 114 -10.64 5.08 23.71
N ARG A 115 -9.36 5.40 23.97
CA ARG A 115 -8.26 5.16 23.01
C ARG A 115 -8.09 3.68 22.65
N LYS A 116 -8.27 2.78 23.63
CA LYS A 116 -8.24 1.33 23.42
C LYS A 116 -9.44 0.88 22.60
N ARG A 117 -10.66 1.29 22.97
CA ARG A 117 -11.89 0.93 22.27
C ARG A 117 -11.89 1.37 20.80
N LEU A 118 -11.38 2.57 20.51
CA LEU A 118 -11.32 3.12 19.15
C LEU A 118 -10.27 2.44 18.24
N LEU A 119 -9.41 1.58 18.80
CA LEU A 119 -8.50 0.73 18.02
C LEU A 119 -9.16 -0.63 17.85
N ARG A 120 -9.54 -0.99 16.63
CA ARG A 120 -10.07 -2.33 16.33
C ARG A 120 -8.90 -3.30 16.31
N ARG A 121 -9.04 -4.42 17.01
CA ARG A 121 -8.04 -5.49 17.09
C ARG A 121 -8.63 -6.80 16.63
N GLY A 122 -7.92 -7.46 15.75
CA GLY A 122 -8.25 -8.72 15.12
C GLY A 122 -9.23 -8.61 13.96
N ARG A 123 -9.01 -9.45 12.94
CA ARG A 123 -9.71 -9.38 11.64
C ARG A 123 -11.23 -9.37 11.73
N ALA A 124 -11.83 -10.10 12.67
CA ALA A 124 -13.28 -10.14 12.85
C ALA A 124 -13.85 -8.78 13.29
N ASN A 125 -13.21 -8.12 14.26
CA ASN A 125 -13.63 -6.79 14.73
C ASN A 125 -13.40 -5.71 13.67
N ILE A 126 -12.32 -5.85 12.89
CA ILE A 126 -12.05 -4.98 11.75
C ILE A 126 -13.16 -5.13 10.72
N LEU A 127 -13.47 -6.35 10.28
CA LEU A 127 -14.51 -6.59 9.29
C LEU A 127 -15.88 -6.08 9.76
N ALA A 128 -16.26 -6.36 11.01
CA ALA A 128 -17.52 -5.88 11.58
C ALA A 128 -17.58 -4.34 11.53
N TYR A 129 -16.49 -3.67 11.89
CA TYR A 129 -16.43 -2.21 11.83
C TYR A 129 -16.47 -1.70 10.39
N LEU A 130 -15.68 -2.24 9.47
CA LEU A 130 -15.70 -1.86 8.06
C LEU A 130 -17.09 -2.07 7.46
N THR A 131 -17.79 -3.14 7.81
CA THR A 131 -19.16 -3.41 7.34
C THR A 131 -20.16 -2.37 7.86
N SER A 132 -19.94 -1.82 9.06
CA SER A 132 -20.77 -0.75 9.63
C SER A 132 -20.58 0.62 8.98
N LEU A 133 -19.48 0.85 8.26
CA LEU A 133 -19.23 2.11 7.55
C LEU A 133 -20.17 2.24 6.34
N PRO A 134 -20.50 3.48 5.92
CA PRO A 134 -21.27 3.71 4.69
C PRO A 134 -20.70 2.94 3.50
N LYS A 135 -21.57 2.49 2.60
CA LYS A 135 -21.14 1.90 1.32
C LYS A 135 -20.43 2.95 0.49
N THR A 136 -19.46 2.51 -0.30
CA THR A 136 -18.55 3.40 -1.02
C THR A 136 -18.36 2.95 -2.45
N GLN A 137 -17.92 3.90 -3.28
CA GLN A 137 -17.28 3.63 -4.54
C GLN A 137 -16.09 4.57 -4.66
N HIS A 138 -14.89 4.01 -4.72
CA HIS A 138 -13.66 4.76 -4.91
C HIS A 138 -13.52 5.14 -6.38
N ASP A 139 -12.84 6.26 -6.66
CA ASP A 139 -12.45 6.64 -8.00
C ASP A 139 -11.01 6.19 -8.29
N PRO A 140 -10.80 5.11 -9.07
CA PRO A 140 -9.47 4.59 -9.36
C PRO A 140 -8.56 5.60 -10.03
N ALA A 141 -9.11 6.56 -10.80
CA ALA A 141 -8.31 7.56 -11.51
C ALA A 141 -7.70 8.62 -10.58
N THR A 142 -8.21 8.75 -9.35
CA THR A 142 -7.68 9.67 -8.34
C THR A 142 -6.70 9.01 -7.37
N LEU A 143 -6.54 7.68 -7.45
CA LEU A 143 -5.68 6.96 -6.53
C LEU A 143 -4.22 7.30 -6.78
N THR A 144 -3.58 7.75 -5.72
CA THR A 144 -2.13 7.94 -5.64
C THR A 144 -1.58 7.01 -4.59
N VAL A 145 -0.39 6.48 -4.82
CA VAL A 145 0.23 5.48 -3.97
C VAL A 145 1.67 5.85 -3.66
N ASP A 146 2.00 5.89 -2.38
CA ASP A 146 3.35 6.08 -1.88
C ASP A 146 3.79 4.81 -1.14
N CYS A 147 4.67 4.02 -1.75
CA CYS A 147 5.32 2.88 -1.12
C CYS A 147 6.66 3.32 -0.53
N SER A 148 6.68 3.44 0.79
CA SER A 148 7.82 3.96 1.55
C SER A 148 8.78 2.85 1.99
N ILE A 149 8.27 1.63 2.20
CA ILE A 149 9.07 0.45 2.57
C ILE A 149 8.60 -0.72 1.73
N TYR A 150 9.54 -1.39 1.07
CA TYR A 150 9.34 -2.66 0.40
C TYR A 150 10.50 -3.60 0.72
N SER A 151 10.18 -4.75 1.30
CA SER A 151 11.15 -5.77 1.67
C SER A 151 10.48 -7.16 1.67
N PRO A 152 11.25 -8.26 1.75
CA PRO A 152 10.68 -9.60 1.83
C PRO A 152 9.77 -9.86 3.03
N SER A 153 9.81 -9.05 4.09
CA SER A 153 9.03 -9.26 5.32
C SER A 153 7.93 -8.25 5.55
N ILE A 154 8.02 -7.06 4.95
CA ILE A 154 7.09 -5.95 5.20
C ILE A 154 6.99 -5.01 4.01
N ILE A 155 5.76 -4.55 3.76
CA ILE A 155 5.42 -3.51 2.81
C ILE A 155 4.66 -2.41 3.56
N MET A 156 5.14 -1.17 3.47
CA MET A 156 4.45 0.00 4.01
C MET A 156 4.07 0.93 2.86
N LEU A 157 2.78 1.08 2.64
CA LEU A 157 2.25 1.95 1.59
C LEU A 157 1.13 2.82 2.11
N THR A 158 1.02 3.99 1.49
CA THR A 158 -0.05 4.94 1.71
C THR A 158 -0.79 5.14 0.40
N VAL A 159 -2.12 5.12 0.47
CA VAL A 159 -3.01 5.40 -0.66
C VAL A 159 -3.80 6.65 -0.34
N THR A 160 -3.82 7.61 -1.26
CA THR A 160 -4.74 8.75 -1.17
C THR A 160 -5.63 8.81 -2.39
N GLY A 161 -6.81 9.38 -2.23
CA GLY A 161 -7.75 9.52 -3.33
C GLY A 161 -9.10 10.02 -2.88
N VAL A 162 -10.10 9.78 -3.73
CA VAL A 162 -11.49 10.19 -3.52
C VAL A 162 -12.42 8.98 -3.62
N PHE A 163 -13.45 8.96 -2.79
CA PHE A 163 -14.57 8.04 -2.94
C PHE A 163 -15.90 8.78 -2.79
N ARG A 164 -16.96 8.23 -3.37
CA ARG A 164 -18.34 8.63 -3.12
C ARG A 164 -19.00 7.62 -2.19
N GLU A 165 -19.81 8.10 -1.24
CA GLU A 165 -20.71 7.21 -0.49
C GLU A 165 -21.88 6.78 -1.39
N VAL A 166 -22.34 5.54 -1.27
CA VAL A 166 -23.42 4.94 -2.06
C VAL A 166 -24.62 4.68 -1.13
N GLY A 167 -25.82 5.13 -1.53
CA GLY A 167 -27.04 4.97 -0.74
C GLY A 167 -28.20 5.82 -1.27
N GLU A 168 -29.34 5.82 -0.58
CA GLU A 168 -30.60 6.35 -1.12
C GLU A 168 -30.69 7.88 -1.20
N ARG A 169 -29.86 8.63 -0.44
CA ARG A 169 -29.92 10.11 -0.46
C ARG A 169 -28.54 10.75 -0.26
N LYS A 170 -28.10 11.44 -1.32
CA LYS A 170 -26.84 12.19 -1.48
C LYS A 170 -25.62 11.27 -1.53
N TYR A 171 -24.79 11.46 -2.55
CA TYR A 171 -23.52 10.75 -2.76
C TYR A 171 -22.37 11.69 -2.38
N PRO A 172 -22.16 12.00 -1.09
CA PRO A 172 -21.09 12.90 -0.72
C PRO A 172 -19.74 12.33 -1.15
N LEU A 173 -18.93 13.20 -1.73
CA LEU A 173 -17.54 12.91 -2.06
C LEU A 173 -16.67 13.14 -0.83
N ARG A 174 -15.82 12.17 -0.55
CA ARG A 174 -14.85 12.20 0.55
C ARG A 174 -13.46 12.05 -0.01
N SER A 175 -12.51 12.78 0.57
CA SER A 175 -11.10 12.48 0.37
C SER A 175 -10.64 11.56 1.48
N PHE A 176 -9.76 10.63 1.13
CA PHE A 176 -9.19 9.71 2.08
C PHE A 176 -7.67 9.62 1.93
N HIS A 177 -7.04 9.26 3.04
CA HIS A 177 -5.65 8.86 3.13
C HIS A 177 -5.61 7.56 3.94
N ARG A 178 -5.08 6.49 3.37
CA ARG A 178 -5.12 5.15 3.95
C ARG A 178 -3.74 4.54 3.95
N SER A 179 -3.20 4.29 5.13
CA SER A 179 -1.90 3.66 5.30
C SER A 179 -2.07 2.20 5.67
N PHE A 180 -1.30 1.34 5.01
CA PHE A 180 -1.27 -0.09 5.21
C PHE A 180 0.14 -0.54 5.59
N VAL A 181 0.20 -1.46 6.56
CA VAL A 181 1.37 -2.29 6.80
C VAL A 181 0.96 -3.73 6.47
N ILE A 182 1.66 -4.31 5.51
CA ILE A 182 1.34 -5.59 4.90
C ILE A 182 2.54 -6.52 5.08
N VAL A 183 2.26 -7.78 5.40
CA VAL A 183 3.26 -8.84 5.53
C VAL A 183 2.90 -10.01 4.63
N PRO A 184 3.87 -10.78 4.12
CA PRO A 184 3.59 -12.03 3.43
C PRO A 184 3.05 -13.08 4.42
N VAL A 185 2.05 -13.84 3.99
CA VAL A 185 1.50 -14.99 4.74
C VAL A 185 1.23 -16.11 3.76
N GLY A 186 1.96 -17.22 3.88
CA GLY A 186 1.93 -18.30 2.89
C GLY A 186 2.29 -17.78 1.50
N SER A 187 1.42 -18.01 0.51
CA SER A 187 1.55 -17.50 -0.86
C SER A 187 0.93 -16.12 -1.09
N GLY A 188 0.31 -15.53 -0.06
CA GLY A 188 -0.43 -14.27 -0.14
C GLY A 188 0.14 -13.18 0.75
N PHE A 189 -0.67 -12.16 0.97
CA PHE A 189 -0.33 -11.00 1.78
C PHE A 189 -1.48 -10.68 2.73
N CYS A 190 -1.15 -10.32 3.97
CA CYS A 190 -2.11 -9.89 4.97
C CYS A 190 -1.76 -8.51 5.52
N ILE A 191 -2.80 -7.71 5.77
CA ILE A 191 -2.70 -6.43 6.46
C ILE A 191 -2.55 -6.70 7.96
N ILE A 192 -1.51 -6.15 8.58
CA ILE A 192 -1.29 -6.20 10.04
C ILE A 192 -1.63 -4.88 10.73
N ASN A 193 -1.46 -3.75 10.04
CA ASN A 193 -1.87 -2.44 10.55
C ASN A 193 -2.51 -1.63 9.44
N GLU A 194 -3.61 -0.97 9.77
CA GLU A 194 -4.29 -0.06 8.89
C GLU A 194 -4.73 1.21 9.63
N LEU A 195 -4.52 2.34 8.97
CA LEU A 195 -5.05 3.62 9.41
C LEU A 195 -5.78 4.27 8.24
N LEU A 196 -7.07 4.52 8.44
CA LEU A 196 -7.90 5.27 7.49
C LEU A 196 -8.12 6.68 8.03
N HIS A 197 -7.79 7.70 7.25
CA HIS A 197 -8.11 9.09 7.54
C HIS A 197 -9.08 9.61 6.48
N ILE A 198 -10.21 10.15 6.92
CA ILE A 198 -11.26 10.67 6.02
C ILE A 198 -11.47 12.16 6.29
N THR A 199 -11.62 12.91 5.20
CA THR A 199 -11.95 14.33 5.20
C THR A 199 -13.01 14.64 4.15
N PRO A 200 -13.72 15.78 4.24
CA PRO A 200 -14.48 16.30 3.11
C PRO A 200 -13.57 16.48 1.89
N ALA A 201 -14.02 16.09 0.69
CA ALA A 201 -13.29 16.39 -0.53
C ALA A 201 -13.18 17.90 -0.75
N THR A 202 -12.03 18.36 -1.25
CA THR A 202 -11.84 19.77 -1.63
C THR A 202 -12.64 20.11 -2.88
N SER A 203 -12.87 21.41 -3.14
CA SER A 203 -13.56 21.87 -4.35
C SER A 203 -12.90 21.35 -5.63
N ASP A 204 -11.57 21.24 -5.66
CA ASP A 204 -10.83 20.76 -6.83
C ASP A 204 -10.91 19.24 -6.99
N GLN A 205 -10.87 18.49 -5.89
CA GLN A 205 -11.15 17.05 -5.90
C GLN A 205 -12.56 16.75 -6.37
N VAL A 206 -13.56 17.52 -5.92
CA VAL A 206 -14.95 17.38 -6.37
C VAL A 206 -15.08 17.66 -7.88
N LYS A 207 -14.38 18.68 -8.38
CA LYS A 207 -14.34 18.95 -9.82
C LYS A 207 -13.62 17.84 -10.59
N GLY A 208 -12.61 17.19 -10.03
CA GLY A 208 -11.78 16.20 -10.72
C GLY A 208 -12.33 14.77 -10.72
N ALA A 209 -13.09 14.41 -9.69
CA ALA A 209 -13.52 13.04 -9.45
C ALA A 209 -14.52 12.54 -10.52
N PHE A 210 -14.41 11.25 -10.84
CA PHE A 210 -15.25 10.47 -11.75
C PHE A 210 -15.35 11.03 -13.18
N LYS A 211 -14.34 11.80 -13.62
CA LYS A 211 -14.27 12.36 -14.98
C LYS A 211 -13.75 11.39 -16.04
N THR A 212 -13.09 10.31 -15.64
CA THR A 212 -12.38 9.41 -16.57
C THR A 212 -13.25 8.27 -17.11
N ALA A 213 -14.58 8.44 -17.12
CA ALA A 213 -15.50 7.52 -17.78
C ALA A 213 -15.71 7.90 -19.26
N GLU A 214 -14.64 7.99 -20.07
CA GLU A 214 -14.79 8.05 -21.54
C GLU A 214 -13.55 7.68 -22.39
N THR A 215 -12.44 7.20 -21.79
CA THR A 215 -11.30 6.66 -22.56
C THR A 215 -10.74 5.38 -21.95
N ALA A 216 -11.60 4.42 -21.64
CA ALA A 216 -11.20 3.02 -21.67
C ALA A 216 -11.27 2.54 -23.13
N ALA A 217 -10.36 3.03 -23.96
CA ALA A 217 -10.09 2.40 -25.25
C ALA A 217 -9.60 0.98 -24.98
N ALA A 218 -10.32 0.02 -25.57
CA ALA A 218 -10.02 -1.40 -25.54
C ALA A 218 -8.53 -1.69 -25.84
N PRO A 219 -7.96 -2.78 -25.29
CA PRO A 219 -6.75 -3.34 -25.89
C PRO A 219 -7.03 -3.68 -27.36
N PRO A 220 -6.06 -3.52 -28.27
CA PRO A 220 -6.26 -3.83 -29.69
C PRO A 220 -6.70 -5.30 -29.89
N PRO A 221 -7.53 -5.58 -30.90
CA PRO A 221 -8.15 -6.89 -31.08
C PRO A 221 -7.09 -7.94 -31.44
N VAL A 222 -6.96 -8.96 -30.61
CA VAL A 222 -6.31 -10.22 -31.00
C VAL A 222 -7.33 -11.02 -31.82
N ALA A 223 -6.90 -11.44 -33.01
CA ALA A 223 -7.70 -12.13 -34.03
C ALA A 223 -8.41 -13.41 -33.51
N PRO A 224 -9.51 -13.83 -34.16
CA PRO A 224 -10.41 -14.85 -33.61
C PRO A 224 -9.85 -16.26 -33.81
N THR A 225 -9.85 -17.06 -32.74
CA THR A 225 -9.87 -18.52 -32.85
C THR A 225 -11.24 -19.03 -32.43
N ALA A 226 -11.71 -20.02 -33.17
CA ALA A 226 -13.09 -20.52 -33.27
C ALA A 226 -13.62 -21.18 -31.96
N PRO A 227 -14.94 -21.40 -31.86
CA PRO A 227 -15.62 -21.68 -30.60
C PRO A 227 -15.50 -23.15 -30.19
N VAL A 228 -15.16 -23.41 -28.93
CA VAL A 228 -15.34 -24.73 -28.32
C VAL A 228 -16.47 -24.64 -27.28
N VAL A 229 -17.49 -25.43 -27.58
CA VAL A 229 -18.72 -25.72 -26.82
C VAL A 229 -18.42 -26.05 -25.34
N PRO A 230 -19.27 -25.63 -24.38
CA PRO A 230 -19.10 -26.00 -22.97
C PRO A 230 -19.47 -27.48 -22.76
N PRO A 231 -18.62 -28.30 -22.09
CA PRO A 231 -19.08 -29.58 -21.58
C PRO A 231 -19.76 -29.43 -20.21
N PRO A 232 -20.66 -30.35 -19.86
CA PRO A 232 -21.56 -30.25 -18.72
C PRO A 232 -20.83 -30.54 -17.39
N VAL A 233 -21.44 -30.04 -16.32
CA VAL A 233 -21.08 -30.28 -14.92
C VAL A 233 -20.95 -31.78 -14.62
N PRO A 234 -19.86 -32.23 -13.96
CA PRO A 234 -19.92 -33.42 -13.11
C PRO A 234 -19.65 -33.06 -11.64
N ALA A 235 -20.32 -33.82 -10.78
CA ALA A 235 -20.33 -33.70 -9.33
C ALA A 235 -18.96 -33.91 -8.66
N VAL A 236 -18.80 -33.22 -7.52
CA VAL A 236 -18.03 -33.53 -6.31
C VAL A 236 -16.82 -34.47 -6.44
N VAL A 237 -15.62 -33.91 -6.31
CA VAL A 237 -14.42 -34.54 -5.71
C VAL A 237 -13.55 -33.45 -5.05
N PRO A 238 -12.97 -33.70 -3.85
CA PRO A 238 -12.21 -32.69 -3.11
C PRO A 238 -10.72 -32.67 -3.53
N ALA A 239 -10.15 -31.48 -3.76
CA ALA A 239 -8.70 -31.31 -3.97
C ALA A 239 -8.21 -30.01 -3.31
N VAL A 240 -7.54 -30.12 -2.15
CA VAL A 240 -6.07 -30.12 -1.89
C VAL A 240 -5.54 -28.71 -1.59
N VAL A 241 -5.33 -28.49 -0.29
CA VAL A 241 -4.60 -27.41 0.39
C VAL A 241 -3.12 -27.37 -0.01
N PRO A 242 -2.44 -26.20 -0.08
CA PRO A 242 -0.99 -26.16 -0.20
C PRO A 242 -0.37 -26.61 1.12
N VAL A 243 0.26 -27.78 1.08
CA VAL A 243 1.06 -28.32 2.19
C VAL A 243 2.37 -27.55 2.21
N GLU A 244 2.63 -26.79 3.27
CA GLU A 244 4.01 -26.42 3.60
C GLU A 244 4.80 -27.72 3.74
N VAL A 245 5.73 -27.95 2.80
CA VAL A 245 6.49 -29.19 2.75
C VAL A 245 7.30 -29.31 4.03
N ASP A 246 6.94 -30.30 4.86
CA ASP A 246 7.58 -30.64 6.13
C ASP A 246 9.11 -30.72 5.98
N ILE A 247 9.84 -30.34 7.03
CA ILE A 247 11.31 -30.29 7.07
C ILE A 247 11.90 -31.67 6.74
N ALA A 248 11.24 -32.76 7.17
CA ALA A 248 11.64 -34.13 6.83
C ALA A 248 11.52 -34.41 5.32
N THR A 249 10.45 -33.95 4.68
CA THR A 249 10.23 -34.10 3.24
C THR A 249 11.24 -33.28 2.44
N LYS A 250 11.56 -32.07 2.89
CA LYS A 250 12.63 -31.24 2.30
C LYS A 250 13.98 -31.95 2.33
N GLN A 251 14.37 -32.51 3.48
CA GLN A 251 15.63 -33.27 3.60
C GLN A 251 15.68 -34.51 2.69
N GLN A 252 14.55 -35.22 2.55
CA GLN A 252 14.45 -36.36 1.62
C GLN A 252 14.60 -35.93 0.16
N MET A 253 14.02 -34.80 -0.23
CA MET A 253 14.16 -34.24 -1.57
C MET A 253 15.60 -33.83 -1.88
N VAL A 254 16.30 -33.19 -0.92
CA VAL A 254 17.72 -32.84 -1.06
C VAL A 254 18.56 -34.10 -1.29
N THR A 255 18.34 -35.14 -0.48
CA THR A 255 19.08 -36.40 -0.57
C THR A 255 18.84 -37.09 -1.91
N THR A 256 17.59 -37.09 -2.38
CA THR A 256 17.21 -37.71 -3.65
C THR A 256 17.79 -36.94 -4.83
N LEU A 257 17.72 -35.61 -4.82
CA LEU A 257 18.26 -34.79 -5.89
C LEU A 257 19.78 -34.95 -5.97
N ALA A 258 20.49 -34.80 -4.84
CA ALA A 258 21.95 -34.99 -4.76
C ALA A 258 22.40 -36.35 -5.34
N THR A 259 21.62 -37.41 -5.08
CA THR A 259 21.91 -38.76 -5.60
C THR A 259 21.72 -38.85 -7.11
N GLN A 260 20.67 -38.23 -7.66
CA GLN A 260 20.37 -38.27 -9.10
C GLN A 260 21.30 -37.38 -9.94
N SER A 261 21.62 -36.20 -9.44
CA SER A 261 22.42 -35.21 -10.15
C SER A 261 23.93 -35.36 -9.91
N GLY A 262 24.34 -36.10 -8.88
CA GLY A 262 25.74 -36.33 -8.50
C GLY A 262 26.40 -35.13 -7.80
N MET A 263 25.64 -34.06 -7.52
CA MET A 263 26.09 -32.92 -6.73
C MET A 263 26.01 -33.22 -5.23
N ASN A 264 26.76 -32.46 -4.44
CA ASN A 264 26.70 -32.54 -2.98
C ASN A 264 25.38 -31.98 -2.42
N LEU A 265 25.14 -32.25 -1.14
CA LEU A 265 23.89 -31.91 -0.46
C LEU A 265 23.63 -30.40 -0.41
N THR A 266 24.67 -29.59 -0.24
CA THR A 266 24.53 -28.12 -0.14
C THR A 266 24.06 -27.51 -1.45
N TRP A 267 24.56 -28.00 -2.59
CA TRP A 267 24.12 -27.54 -3.90
C TRP A 267 22.78 -28.12 -4.32
N ALA A 268 22.45 -29.35 -3.92
CA ALA A 268 21.12 -29.92 -4.13
C ALA A 268 20.04 -29.14 -3.35
N GLU A 269 20.33 -28.75 -2.10
CA GLU A 269 19.45 -27.89 -1.31
C GLU A 269 19.28 -26.51 -1.94
N LYS A 270 20.39 -25.90 -2.37
CA LYS A 270 20.35 -24.62 -3.08
C LYS A 270 19.46 -24.70 -4.33
N CYS A 271 19.64 -25.73 -5.15
CA CYS A 271 18.85 -25.96 -6.36
C CYS A 271 17.35 -26.11 -6.07
N LEU A 272 16.98 -26.87 -5.03
CA LEU A 272 15.58 -27.02 -4.62
C LEU A 272 15.02 -25.72 -4.06
N SER A 273 15.78 -24.99 -3.25
CA SER A 273 15.36 -23.72 -2.65
C SER A 273 15.09 -22.64 -3.71
N GLU A 274 15.97 -22.51 -4.71
CA GLU A 274 15.84 -21.56 -5.81
C GLU A 274 14.69 -21.91 -6.77
N ASN A 275 14.24 -23.17 -6.78
CA ASN A 275 13.14 -23.66 -7.60
C ASN A 275 11.86 -23.93 -6.79
N GLY A 276 11.71 -23.32 -5.61
CA GLY A 276 10.47 -23.35 -4.84
C GLY A 276 10.12 -24.72 -4.24
N TRP A 277 11.12 -25.56 -3.97
CA TRP A 277 10.96 -26.94 -3.46
C TRP A 277 10.11 -27.84 -4.38
N ASP A 278 10.08 -27.56 -5.68
CA ASP A 278 9.51 -28.46 -6.69
C ASP A 278 10.62 -29.37 -7.24
N PHE A 279 10.53 -30.67 -6.95
CA PHE A 279 11.52 -31.67 -7.36
C PHE A 279 11.67 -31.76 -8.88
N ASN A 280 10.55 -31.80 -9.61
CA ASN A 280 10.56 -32.00 -11.06
C ASN A 280 11.14 -30.76 -11.76
N ARG A 281 10.78 -29.57 -11.26
CA ARG A 281 11.32 -28.30 -11.76
C ARG A 281 12.81 -28.16 -11.47
N ALA A 282 13.24 -28.46 -10.24
CA ALA A 282 14.64 -28.41 -9.86
C ALA A 282 15.49 -29.38 -10.70
N ALA A 283 15.03 -30.62 -10.92
CA ALA A 283 15.70 -31.60 -11.77
C ALA A 283 15.81 -31.14 -13.23
N PHE A 284 14.75 -30.53 -13.78
CA PHE A 284 14.76 -29.98 -15.13
C PHE A 284 15.76 -28.82 -15.28
N VAL A 285 15.72 -27.86 -14.35
CA VAL A 285 16.64 -26.70 -14.36
C VAL A 285 18.08 -27.12 -14.17
N PHE A 286 18.36 -28.08 -13.28
CA PHE A 286 19.68 -28.69 -13.13
C PHE A 286 20.16 -29.29 -14.47
N SER A 287 19.34 -30.13 -15.12
CA SER A 287 19.70 -30.77 -16.40
C SER A 287 20.03 -29.72 -17.47
N GLU A 288 19.26 -28.63 -17.55
CA GLU A 288 19.53 -27.56 -18.51
C GLU A 288 20.81 -26.77 -18.19
N LEU A 289 21.06 -26.46 -16.92
CA LEU A 289 22.30 -25.78 -16.49
C LEU A 289 23.54 -26.66 -16.66
N GLN A 290 23.39 -27.97 -16.49
CA GLN A 290 24.45 -28.95 -16.70
C GLN A 290 24.81 -29.06 -18.19
N LYS A 291 23.82 -29.11 -19.09
CA LYS A 291 24.04 -29.07 -20.54
C LYS A 291 24.72 -27.78 -21.00
N GLN A 292 24.40 -26.66 -20.33
CA GLN A 292 25.03 -25.36 -20.61
C GLN A 292 26.40 -25.19 -19.95
N GLY A 293 26.88 -26.16 -19.16
CA GLY A 293 28.18 -26.09 -18.47
C GLY A 293 28.27 -24.97 -17.42
N LYS A 294 27.13 -24.51 -16.89
CA LYS A 294 27.06 -23.37 -15.96
C LYS A 294 27.11 -23.76 -14.49
N ILE A 295 27.24 -25.05 -14.18
CA ILE A 295 27.31 -25.54 -12.79
C ILE A 295 28.78 -25.55 -12.35
N PRO A 296 29.13 -24.87 -11.23
CA PRO A 296 30.49 -24.86 -10.71
C PRO A 296 31.01 -26.26 -10.37
N ALA A 297 32.31 -26.51 -10.58
CA ALA A 297 32.94 -27.80 -10.26
C ALA A 297 32.82 -28.16 -8.77
N GLU A 298 32.77 -27.15 -7.90
CA GLU A 298 32.55 -27.27 -6.44
C GLU A 298 31.24 -27.97 -6.09
N ALA A 299 30.24 -27.92 -6.98
CA ALA A 299 28.97 -28.62 -6.78
C ALA A 299 29.11 -30.14 -6.77
N PHE A 300 30.20 -30.68 -7.34
CA PHE A 300 30.45 -32.12 -7.47
C PHE A 300 31.53 -32.64 -6.53
N ILE A 301 32.03 -31.80 -5.61
CA ILE A 301 32.95 -32.20 -4.55
C ILE A 301 32.10 -32.77 -3.41
N LYS A 302 32.24 -34.08 -3.15
CA LYS A 302 31.49 -34.82 -2.12
C LYS A 302 32.03 -34.60 -0.71
#